data_AF-A0A937H4J2-F1
#
_entry.id   AF-A0A937H4J2-F1
#
_cell.length_a   1.000
_cell.length_b   1.000
_cell.length_c   1.000
_cell.angle_alpha   90.00
_cell.angle_beta   90.00
_cell.angle_gamma   90.00
#
_symmetry.space_group_name_H-M   'P 1'
#
loop_
_entity.id
_entity.type
_entity.pdbx_description
1 polymer ?
#
loop_
_entity_poly.entity_id
_entity_poly.type
_entity_poly.pdbx_seq_one_letter_code
_entity_poly.pdbx_strand_id
1 'polypeptide(L)'
;MLLLTHSKAFFRRAIIGMALLAMIVLSTHPVVAATDSSAAASSIDPEQLPPFMKPELLAHIVAMDMTDTQKATFRSALGTCVSSLPGIIQKEIRRGGTDIPKRVQRAVNRKFNAFDKSVRKTLNEDQMAHWSDYFEGFKTAMSEAYLSR
;
A
#
# COMPACT_ATOMS: atom_id res chain seq x y z
N MET A 1 29.65 43.42 4.03
CA MET A 1 29.64 42.20 3.20
C MET A 1 29.92 41.02 4.12
N LEU A 2 28.88 40.36 4.66
CA LEU A 2 28.93 39.05 5.34
C LEU A 2 27.55 38.76 5.93
N LEU A 3 26.73 37.99 5.21
CA LEU A 3 25.69 37.16 5.82
C LEU A 3 25.68 35.84 5.06
N LEU A 4 26.51 34.92 5.54
CA LEU A 4 26.46 33.52 5.19
C LEU A 4 25.63 32.80 6.27
N THR A 5 24.95 31.74 5.82
CA THR A 5 24.44 30.60 6.59
C THR A 5 23.25 30.83 7.52
N HIS A 6 22.03 30.54 7.03
CA HIS A 6 21.03 29.78 7.78
C HIS A 6 19.93 29.24 6.84
N SER A 7 20.23 28.20 6.05
CA SER A 7 19.21 27.46 5.29
C SER A 7 19.57 25.97 5.14
N LYS A 8 19.94 25.33 6.26
CA LYS A 8 20.12 23.87 6.34
C LYS A 8 19.50 23.23 7.59
N ALA A 9 19.00 24.05 8.53
CA ALA A 9 18.46 23.57 9.80
C ALA A 9 16.97 23.19 9.74
N PHE A 10 16.21 23.69 8.76
CA PHE A 10 14.77 23.42 8.68
C PHE A 10 14.44 22.06 8.04
N PHE A 11 15.34 21.52 7.20
CA PHE A 11 15.07 20.29 6.45
C PHE A 11 15.41 18.99 7.21
N ARG A 12 16.08 19.08 8.37
CA ARG A 12 16.45 17.90 9.19
C ARG A 12 15.37 17.46 10.17
N ARG A 13 14.34 18.28 10.41
CA ARG A 13 13.26 17.98 11.37
C ARG A 13 12.08 17.18 10.78
N ALA A 14 11.98 17.07 9.46
CA ALA A 14 10.92 16.30 8.81
C ALA A 14 11.26 14.82 8.58
N ILE A 15 12.51 14.39 8.80
CA ILE A 15 12.96 13.00 8.58
C ILE A 15 12.94 12.19 9.89
N ILE A 16 12.94 12.85 11.05
CA ILE A 16 12.98 12.20 12.37
C ILE A 16 11.59 11.66 12.81
N GLY A 17 10.51 12.06 12.14
CA GLY A 17 9.15 11.56 12.42
C GLY A 17 8.77 10.21 11.77
N MET A 18 9.67 9.60 11.00
CA MET A 18 9.44 8.36 10.26
C MET A 18 10.51 7.31 10.59
N ALA A 19 10.90 7.23 11.87
CA ALA A 19 11.90 6.28 12.36
C ALA A 19 11.62 5.81 13.80
N LEU A 20 10.34 5.73 14.20
CA LEU A 20 9.92 5.18 15.49
C LEU A 20 9.03 3.94 15.33
N LEU A 21 9.32 3.09 14.33
CA LEU A 21 8.60 1.83 14.15
C LEU A 21 9.53 0.69 13.70
N ALA A 22 10.78 0.70 14.21
CA ALA A 22 11.78 -0.33 13.91
C ALA A 22 12.54 -0.80 15.17
N MET A 23 11.93 -0.75 16.36
CA MET A 23 12.58 -1.10 17.63
C MET A 23 11.65 -1.87 18.56
N ILE A 24 11.07 -3.00 18.11
CA ILE A 24 10.68 -4.09 19.01
C ILE A 24 10.97 -5.43 18.32
N VAL A 25 12.25 -5.83 18.33
CA VAL A 25 12.67 -7.23 18.20
C VAL A 25 13.63 -7.50 19.35
N LEU A 26 13.12 -7.97 20.49
CA LEU A 26 13.76 -8.97 21.35
C LEU A 26 12.81 -9.35 22.50
N SER A 27 12.08 -10.44 22.34
CA SER A 27 11.65 -11.24 23.49
C SER A 27 11.62 -12.70 23.06
N THR A 28 12.62 -13.44 23.50
CA THR A 28 12.76 -14.88 23.35
C THR A 28 11.97 -15.58 24.45
N HIS A 29 10.93 -16.35 24.13
CA HIS A 29 10.47 -17.53 24.89
C HIS A 29 9.90 -18.61 23.93
N PRO A 30 9.97 -19.91 24.29
CA PRO A 30 9.96 -21.03 23.34
C PRO A 30 8.58 -21.69 23.10
N VAL A 31 8.46 -22.29 21.91
CA VAL A 31 7.71 -23.50 21.48
C VAL A 31 6.36 -23.81 22.14
N VAL A 32 5.26 -23.81 21.37
CA VAL A 32 4.28 -24.94 21.27
C VAL A 32 3.55 -24.89 19.90
N ALA A 33 3.26 -26.09 19.43
CA ALA A 33 2.64 -26.58 18.20
C ALA A 33 1.37 -25.89 17.67
N ALA A 34 1.16 -26.20 16.38
CA ALA A 34 0.00 -26.01 15.51
C ALA A 34 -1.38 -25.97 16.19
N THR A 35 -2.18 -24.98 15.78
CA THR A 35 -3.63 -25.10 15.60
C THR A 35 -4.07 -24.12 14.49
N ASP A 36 -4.66 -24.69 13.44
CA ASP A 36 -5.73 -24.14 12.61
C ASP A 36 -5.65 -22.66 12.18
N SER A 37 -5.28 -22.46 10.91
CA SER A 37 -5.84 -21.37 10.10
C SER A 37 -7.31 -21.68 9.80
N SER A 38 -8.16 -21.64 10.83
CA SER A 38 -9.61 -21.73 10.71
C SER A 38 -10.21 -20.40 11.11
N ALA A 39 -10.85 -19.77 10.13
CA ALA A 39 -11.93 -18.79 10.27
C ALA A 39 -11.74 -17.67 11.31
N ALA A 40 -11.07 -16.58 10.89
CA ALA A 40 -11.35 -15.27 11.44
C ALA A 40 -12.29 -14.50 10.48
N ALA A 41 -13.55 -14.92 10.42
CA ALA A 41 -14.65 -14.03 10.08
C ALA A 41 -14.94 -13.14 11.31
N SER A 42 -13.93 -12.40 11.78
CA SER A 42 -14.06 -11.43 12.85
C SER A 42 -14.44 -10.10 12.22
N SER A 43 -15.52 -9.49 12.68
CA SER A 43 -15.92 -8.12 12.36
C SER A 43 -14.69 -7.21 12.29
N ILE A 44 -14.26 -6.86 11.09
CA ILE A 44 -13.07 -6.04 10.88
C ILE A 44 -13.42 -4.66 11.39
N ASP A 45 -12.79 -4.26 12.49
CA ASP A 45 -12.93 -2.92 13.05
C ASP A 45 -12.44 -1.91 12.01
N PRO A 46 -13.33 -1.08 11.44
CA PRO A 46 -12.97 -0.15 10.37
C PRO A 46 -11.91 0.87 10.82
N GLU A 47 -11.76 1.12 12.13
CA GLU A 47 -10.73 2.03 12.67
C GLU A 47 -9.31 1.45 12.60
N GLN A 48 -9.17 0.12 12.55
CA GLN A 48 -7.86 -0.54 12.46
C GLN A 48 -7.42 -0.76 11.01
N LEU A 49 -8.28 -0.44 10.06
CA LEU A 49 -8.02 -0.68 8.65
C LEU A 49 -7.19 0.46 8.05
N PRO A 50 -6.16 0.16 7.23
CA PRO A 50 -5.40 1.20 6.56
C PRO A 50 -6.33 2.13 5.75
N PRO A 51 -6.03 3.44 5.64
CA PRO A 51 -6.92 4.41 4.99
C PRO A 51 -7.30 4.09 3.54
N PHE A 52 -6.50 3.27 2.86
CA PHE A 52 -6.72 2.84 1.49
C PHE A 52 -7.58 1.58 1.35
N MET A 53 -7.94 0.94 2.46
CA MET A 53 -8.67 -0.32 2.50
C MET A 53 -10.01 -0.03 3.17
N LYS A 54 -10.97 0.44 2.38
CA LYS A 54 -12.31 0.76 2.87
C LYS A 54 -13.14 -0.53 3.04
N PRO A 55 -14.12 -0.58 3.97
CA PRO A 55 -14.93 -1.77 4.21
C PRO A 55 -15.67 -2.26 2.96
N GLU A 56 -16.11 -1.35 2.08
CA GLU A 56 -16.81 -1.70 0.84
C GLU A 56 -15.92 -2.50 -0.12
N LEU A 57 -14.61 -2.23 -0.12
CA LEU A 57 -13.65 -2.97 -0.95
C LEU A 57 -13.43 -4.40 -0.44
N LEU A 58 -13.61 -4.64 0.86
CA LEU A 58 -13.51 -5.98 1.44
C LEU A 58 -14.64 -6.88 0.94
N ALA A 59 -15.84 -6.33 0.73
CA ALA A 59 -16.96 -7.08 0.19
C ALA A 59 -16.63 -7.67 -1.19
N HIS A 60 -15.97 -6.90 -2.06
CA HIS A 60 -15.53 -7.39 -3.37
C HIS A 60 -14.44 -8.47 -3.26
N ILE A 61 -13.49 -8.33 -2.33
CA ILE A 61 -12.46 -9.37 -2.09
C ILE A 61 -13.10 -10.69 -1.62
N VAL A 62 -14.10 -10.61 -0.73
CA VAL A 62 -14.83 -11.80 -0.25
C VAL A 62 -15.67 -12.41 -1.36
N ALA A 63 -16.37 -11.60 -2.14
CA ALA A 63 -17.21 -12.05 -3.26
C ALA A 63 -16.41 -12.72 -4.39
N MET A 64 -15.14 -12.35 -4.58
CA MET A 64 -14.26 -13.03 -5.55
C MET A 64 -13.98 -14.50 -5.20
N ASP A 65 -14.22 -14.92 -3.95
CA ASP A 65 -13.95 -16.28 -3.46
C ASP A 65 -12.63 -16.87 -3.98
N MET A 66 -11.53 -16.16 -3.72
CA MET A 66 -10.21 -16.54 -4.22
C MET A 66 -9.72 -17.85 -3.58
N THR A 67 -9.11 -18.71 -4.39
CA THR A 67 -8.33 -19.86 -3.90
C THR A 67 -7.12 -19.40 -3.08
N ASP A 68 -6.53 -20.29 -2.28
CA ASP A 68 -5.38 -19.93 -1.45
C ASP A 68 -4.17 -19.46 -2.27
N THR A 69 -3.96 -20.05 -3.45
CA THR A 69 -2.92 -19.63 -4.40
C THR A 69 -3.18 -18.22 -4.96
N GLN A 70 -4.44 -17.93 -5.31
CA GLN A 70 -4.85 -16.59 -5.76
C GLN A 70 -4.71 -15.57 -4.63
N LYS A 71 -5.14 -15.90 -3.41
CA LYS A 71 -4.99 -15.07 -2.21
C LYS A 71 -3.52 -14.76 -1.91
N ALA A 72 -2.63 -15.75 -2.03
CA ALA A 72 -1.19 -15.55 -1.86
C ALA A 72 -0.63 -14.57 -2.90
N THR A 73 -1.01 -14.75 -4.17
CA THR A 73 -0.62 -13.84 -5.26
C THR A 73 -1.13 -12.43 -5.03
N PHE A 74 -2.41 -12.29 -4.65
CA PHE A 74 -3.04 -11.02 -4.33
C PHE A 74 -2.31 -10.29 -3.20
N ARG A 75 -2.10 -10.95 -2.05
CA ARG A 75 -1.43 -10.34 -0.89
C ARG A 75 0.01 -9.92 -1.21
N SER A 76 0.75 -10.77 -1.92
CA SER A 76 2.11 -10.46 -2.35
C SER A 76 2.16 -9.26 -3.30
N ALA A 77 1.28 -9.24 -4.31
CA ALA A 77 1.22 -8.17 -5.28
C ALA A 77 0.74 -6.84 -4.67
N LEU A 78 -0.25 -6.89 -3.75
CA LEU A 78 -0.74 -5.73 -3.02
C LEU A 78 0.37 -5.15 -2.11
N GLY A 79 1.02 -6.01 -1.32
CA GLY A 79 2.14 -5.61 -0.45
C GLY A 79 3.28 -4.98 -1.24
N THR A 80 3.64 -5.55 -2.39
CA THR A 80 4.65 -4.99 -3.30
C THR A 80 4.22 -3.65 -3.87
N CYS A 81 2.95 -3.51 -4.27
CA CYS A 81 2.40 -2.27 -4.79
C CYS A 81 2.52 -1.16 -3.74
N VAL A 82 1.86 -1.33 -2.59
CA VAL A 82 1.75 -0.31 -1.54
C VAL A 82 3.12 0.07 -0.97
N SER A 83 3.96 -0.91 -0.64
CA SER A 83 5.29 -0.64 -0.06
C SER A 83 6.23 0.10 -1.02
N SER A 84 6.04 -0.04 -2.34
CA SER A 84 6.88 0.62 -3.33
C SER A 84 6.52 2.09 -3.58
N LEU A 85 5.29 2.51 -3.26
CA LEU A 85 4.78 3.85 -3.57
C LEU A 85 5.56 4.98 -2.91
N PRO A 86 5.86 4.96 -1.59
CA PRO A 86 6.61 6.04 -0.96
C PRO A 86 7.98 6.27 -1.62
N GLY A 87 8.68 5.18 -1.96
CA GLY A 87 9.99 5.23 -2.59
C GLY A 87 9.95 5.85 -3.99
N ILE A 88 8.95 5.51 -4.82
CA ILE A 88 8.83 6.11 -6.15
C ILE A 88 8.41 7.58 -6.09
N ILE A 89 7.49 7.95 -5.18
CA ILE A 89 7.04 9.34 -5.01
C ILE A 89 8.23 10.19 -4.57
N GLN A 90 8.96 9.76 -3.54
CA GLN A 90 10.14 10.47 -3.04
C GLN A 90 11.24 10.57 -4.10
N LYS A 91 11.44 9.53 -4.92
CA LYS A 91 12.38 9.56 -6.05
C LYS A 91 11.99 10.64 -7.06
N GLU A 92 10.72 10.72 -7.44
CA GLU A 92 10.28 11.70 -8.43
C GLU A 92 10.37 13.13 -7.90
N ILE A 93 10.07 13.36 -6.60
CA ILE A 93 10.23 14.63 -5.90
C ILE A 93 11.71 15.05 -5.84
N ARG A 94 12.61 14.13 -5.43
CA ARG A 94 14.06 14.40 -5.34
C ARG A 94 14.68 14.79 -6.68
N ARG A 95 14.14 14.28 -7.79
CA ARG A 95 14.61 14.65 -9.14
C ARG A 95 14.30 16.12 -9.50
N GLY A 96 13.31 16.73 -8.86
CA GLY A 96 12.88 18.11 -9.16
C GLY A 96 12.25 18.28 -10.54
N GLY A 97 12.13 19.54 -10.99
CA GLY A 97 11.60 19.93 -12.31
C GLY A 97 10.20 20.57 -12.25
N THR A 98 9.69 21.01 -13.40
CA THR A 98 8.39 21.70 -13.52
C THR A 98 7.19 20.74 -13.48
N ASP A 99 7.36 19.49 -13.92
CA ASP A 99 6.26 18.51 -14.09
C ASP A 99 6.23 17.41 -13.01
N ILE A 100 6.63 17.70 -11.77
CA ILE A 100 6.70 16.70 -10.69
C ILE A 100 5.34 15.99 -10.48
N PRO A 101 4.18 16.69 -10.38
CA PRO A 101 2.90 16.03 -10.13
C PRO A 101 2.54 15.01 -11.21
N LYS A 102 2.71 15.39 -12.48
CA LYS A 102 2.41 14.53 -13.64
C LYS A 102 3.33 13.31 -13.69
N ARG A 103 4.59 13.48 -13.31
CA ARG A 103 5.56 12.38 -13.23
C ARG A 103 5.28 11.41 -12.10
N VAL A 104 4.92 11.93 -10.92
CA VAL A 104 4.47 11.13 -9.78
C VAL A 104 3.25 10.31 -10.18
N GLN A 105 2.22 10.93 -10.77
CA GLN A 105 1.02 10.22 -11.22
C GLN A 105 1.36 9.08 -12.20
N ARG A 106 2.22 9.34 -13.19
CA ARG A 106 2.67 8.31 -14.13
C ARG A 106 3.41 7.18 -13.44
N ALA A 107 4.25 7.47 -12.44
CA ALA A 107 4.98 6.47 -11.69
C ALA A 107 4.06 5.58 -10.84
N VAL A 108 3.09 6.20 -10.17
CA VAL A 108 2.05 5.51 -9.38
C VAL A 108 1.19 4.63 -10.28
N ASN A 109 0.70 5.15 -11.40
CA ASN A 109 -0.10 4.38 -12.36
C ASN A 109 0.64 3.16 -12.91
N ARG A 110 1.97 3.25 -13.11
CA ARG A 110 2.78 2.07 -13.49
C ARG A 110 2.77 0.98 -12.43
N LYS A 111 2.73 1.33 -11.14
CA LYS A 111 2.64 0.36 -10.03
C LYS A 111 1.26 -0.26 -9.94
N PHE A 112 0.20 0.55 -10.09
CA PHE A 112 -1.17 0.04 -10.17
C PHE A 112 -1.36 -0.92 -11.34
N ASN A 113 -0.88 -0.57 -12.54
CA ASN A 113 -0.98 -1.46 -13.70
C ASN A 113 -0.18 -2.76 -13.51
N ALA A 114 0.95 -2.72 -12.81
CA ALA A 114 1.71 -3.93 -12.50
C ALA A 114 0.98 -4.83 -11.49
N PHE A 115 0.33 -4.23 -10.48
CA PHE A 115 -0.53 -4.94 -9.55
C PHE A 115 -1.70 -5.61 -10.26
N ASP A 116 -2.45 -4.84 -11.06
CA ASP A 116 -3.58 -5.34 -11.85
C ASP A 116 -3.19 -6.51 -12.77
N LYS A 117 -2.11 -6.33 -13.54
CA LYS A 117 -1.61 -7.37 -14.43
C LYS A 117 -1.17 -8.63 -13.67
N SER A 118 -0.64 -8.50 -12.45
CA SER A 118 -0.22 -9.64 -11.65
C SER A 118 -1.42 -10.46 -11.18
N VAL A 119 -2.45 -9.79 -10.68
CA VAL A 119 -3.62 -10.47 -10.12
C VAL A 119 -4.51 -11.05 -11.22
N ARG A 120 -4.83 -10.27 -12.27
CA ARG A 120 -5.68 -10.72 -13.39
C ARG A 120 -5.20 -12.02 -14.06
N LYS A 121 -3.90 -12.28 -14.10
CA LYS A 121 -3.34 -13.53 -14.65
C LYS A 121 -3.77 -14.79 -13.90
N THR A 122 -4.20 -14.62 -12.65
CA THR A 122 -4.57 -15.73 -11.76
C THR A 122 -6.07 -15.87 -11.60
N LEU A 123 -6.86 -14.89 -12.06
CA LEU A 123 -8.30 -14.84 -11.88
C LEU A 123 -9.05 -15.49 -13.03
N ASN A 124 -10.24 -16.00 -12.71
CA ASN A 124 -11.18 -16.59 -13.64
C ASN A 124 -12.16 -15.52 -14.14
N GLU A 125 -12.88 -15.78 -15.23
CA GLU A 125 -13.82 -14.82 -15.82
C GLU A 125 -14.89 -14.31 -14.82
N ASP A 126 -15.46 -15.21 -14.02
CA ASP A 126 -16.46 -14.86 -12.99
C ASP A 126 -15.90 -13.92 -11.92
N GLN A 127 -14.61 -14.01 -11.62
CA GLN A 127 -13.94 -13.18 -10.60
C GLN A 127 -13.57 -11.79 -11.13
N MET A 128 -13.51 -11.62 -12.46
CA MET A 128 -13.03 -10.39 -13.08
C MET A 128 -13.93 -9.19 -12.83
N ALA A 129 -15.24 -9.39 -12.72
CA ALA A 129 -16.20 -8.32 -12.42
C ALA A 129 -15.91 -7.70 -11.04
N HIS A 130 -15.89 -8.55 -10.00
CA HIS A 130 -15.58 -8.11 -8.65
C HIS A 130 -14.15 -7.55 -8.52
N TRP A 131 -13.19 -8.10 -9.25
CA TRP A 131 -11.84 -7.55 -9.32
C TRP A 131 -11.82 -6.13 -9.89
N SER A 132 -12.57 -5.87 -10.97
CA SER A 132 -12.63 -4.55 -11.60
C SER A 132 -13.18 -3.50 -10.63
N ASP A 133 -14.27 -3.82 -9.93
CA ASP A 133 -14.88 -2.93 -8.94
C ASP A 133 -13.93 -2.68 -7.76
N TYR A 134 -13.32 -3.75 -7.24
CA TYR A 134 -12.30 -3.64 -6.19
C TYR A 134 -11.14 -2.73 -6.63
N PHE A 135 -10.61 -2.93 -7.83
CA PHE A 135 -9.41 -2.25 -8.29
C PHE A 135 -9.66 -0.76 -8.58
N GLU A 136 -10.81 -0.41 -9.15
CA GLU A 136 -11.21 1.00 -9.32
C GLU A 136 -11.42 1.69 -7.96
N GLY A 137 -12.10 1.02 -7.03
CA GLY A 137 -12.28 1.52 -5.67
C GLY A 137 -10.95 1.69 -4.92
N PHE A 138 -10.02 0.74 -5.07
CA PHE A 138 -8.67 0.80 -4.52
C PHE A 138 -7.88 2.00 -5.05
N LYS A 139 -7.87 2.23 -6.37
CA LYS A 139 -7.19 3.40 -6.95
C LYS A 139 -7.75 4.71 -6.40
N THR A 140 -9.07 4.79 -6.25
CA THR A 140 -9.77 5.96 -5.70
C THR A 140 -9.36 6.20 -4.25
N ALA A 141 -9.46 5.17 -3.40
CA ALA A 141 -9.06 5.25 -1.98
C ALA A 141 -7.58 5.61 -1.81
N MET A 142 -6.70 5.06 -2.66
CA MET A 142 -5.28 5.39 -2.66
C MET A 142 -5.02 6.85 -3.09
N SER A 143 -5.74 7.34 -4.10
CA SER A 143 -5.63 8.74 -4.54
C SER A 143 -6.09 9.70 -3.43
N GLU A 144 -7.20 9.40 -2.77
CA GLU A 144 -7.68 10.16 -1.63
C GLU A 144 -6.67 10.13 -0.47
N ALA A 145 -6.13 8.97 -0.13
CA ALA A 145 -5.21 8.83 1.01
C ALA A 145 -3.83 9.46 0.77
N TYR A 146 -3.28 9.38 -0.44
CA TYR A 146 -1.87 9.72 -0.72
C TYR A 146 -1.65 10.91 -1.66
N LEU A 147 -2.63 11.27 -2.49
CA LEU A 147 -2.47 12.34 -3.49
C LEU A 147 -3.26 13.61 -3.15
N SER A 148 -4.17 13.56 -2.17
CA SER A 148 -4.94 14.73 -1.72
C SER A 148 -4.29 15.51 -0.55
N ARG A 149 -3.20 14.98 0.02
CA ARG A 149 -2.41 15.62 1.10
C ARG A 149 -1.10 16.19 0.57
#